data_AF-A0A6V7NXT7-F1
#
_entry.id   AF-A0A6V7NXT7-F1
#
_cell.length_a   1.000
_cell.length_b   1.000
_cell.length_c   1.000
_cell.angle_alpha   90.00
_cell.angle_beta   90.00
_cell.angle_gamma   90.00
#
_symmetry.space_group_name_H-M   'P 1'
#
loop_
_entity.id
_entity.type
_entity.pdbx_description
1 polymer ?
#
loop_
_entity_poly.entity_id
_entity_poly.type
_entity_poly.pdbx_seq_one_letter_code
_entity_poly.pdbx_strand_id
1 'polypeptide(L)'
;MPEKLPDGLLPMRDIQHCIDFVPGASLPHLTYYRMSPAEHEELHGQVSELLQKGYIRESMSPVAVPALLTPKKDGTWRICVDSRAVNKITIKYRFPIPRIDDMLDMLGGAKIFSRIDLKSGYHQIRIRLGDEWKTAFKTKGGLYEWLVMPFGLSNAPSTFMRFMNQVLRPFIGKFVVVYFDDILIYSTSPETHIDHLRQVLQTLRDNSLYLNLKKCTFLTDSLTFLGYVVSTEGIKVDPVKIEAIQNWPTPKTITEIRSFHGLASFYRRFIRNFSSLIAPITDCLKGGKFTWTSEAEKSFQLVKDKLTKAPVLALPDFEKVFEIDCDASHIGIGGVLSQEKRSIAFFSEKLNDARARYSTYDLEFYAIVQALKHWRPYLIHREFILNSDHEALRYLNSQKNLNKRHAKWSAFLQEYTFHLRHKQGIAKRVADALSC
;
A
#
# COMPACT_ATOMS: atom_id res chain seq x y z
N MET A 1 11.92 19.70 21.55
CA MET A 1 12.72 19.09 20.45
C MET A 1 13.18 20.20 19.53
N PRO A 2 14.41 20.12 18.95
CA PRO A 2 14.90 21.19 18.09
C PRO A 2 14.06 21.30 16.81
N GLU A 3 13.77 22.53 16.37
CA GLU A 3 13.00 22.79 15.16
C GLU A 3 13.74 22.39 13.87
N LYS A 4 15.05 22.17 13.94
CA LYS A 4 15.92 21.72 12.84
C LYS A 4 16.67 20.47 13.28
N LEU A 5 17.05 19.61 12.33
CA LEU A 5 18.01 18.54 12.60
C LEU A 5 19.32 19.21 13.08
N PRO A 6 20.07 18.61 14.01
CA PRO A 6 21.37 19.16 14.39
C PRO A 6 22.26 19.26 13.15
N ASP A 7 23.06 20.32 13.09
CA ASP A 7 24.03 20.47 12.02
C ASP A 7 25.10 19.38 12.15
N GLY A 8 25.55 18.85 11.01
CA GLY A 8 26.51 17.77 10.93
C GLY A 8 25.87 16.39 10.74
N LEU A 9 26.73 15.38 10.70
CA LEU A 9 26.33 14.01 10.44
C LEU A 9 25.87 13.33 11.72
N LEU A 10 24.73 12.64 11.65
CA LEU A 10 24.30 11.72 12.71
C LEU A 10 25.36 10.63 12.94
N PRO A 11 25.40 10.00 14.13
CA PRO A 11 26.34 8.92 14.40
C PRO A 11 26.25 7.83 13.34
N MET A 12 27.41 7.25 13.00
CA MET A 12 27.46 6.08 12.15
C MET A 12 26.80 4.92 12.90
N ARG A 13 25.89 4.20 12.23
CA ARG A 13 25.17 3.04 12.79
C ARG A 13 25.57 1.78 12.02
N ASP A 14 25.19 0.62 12.55
CA ASP A 14 25.42 -0.67 11.89
C ASP A 14 24.78 -0.74 10.50
N ILE A 15 23.58 -0.16 10.37
CA ILE A 15 22.89 -0.04 9.09
C ILE A 15 23.25 1.29 8.45
N GLN A 16 23.95 1.18 7.33
CA GLN A 16 24.31 2.28 6.43
C GLN A 16 23.69 2.01 5.05
N HIS A 17 23.53 3.06 4.25
CA HIS A 17 23.11 2.89 2.88
C HIS A 17 24.29 2.49 2.00
N CYS A 18 24.27 1.23 1.52
CA CYS A 18 25.26 0.71 0.59
C CYS A 18 24.82 0.88 -0.86
N ILE A 19 25.79 1.15 -1.74
CA ILE A 19 25.60 1.28 -3.18
C ILE A 19 26.59 0.36 -3.87
N ASP A 20 26.19 -0.88 -4.15
CA ASP A 20 27.01 -1.84 -4.88
C ASP A 20 26.72 -1.73 -6.37
N PHE A 21 27.73 -1.41 -7.17
CA PHE A 21 27.60 -1.39 -8.63
C PHE A 21 27.79 -2.79 -9.22
N VAL A 22 27.09 -3.05 -10.32
CA VAL A 22 27.31 -4.27 -11.11
C VAL A 22 28.76 -4.27 -11.61
N PRO A 23 29.53 -5.35 -11.40
CA PRO A 23 30.90 -5.44 -11.87
C PRO A 23 31.00 -5.16 -13.38
N GLY A 24 31.95 -4.29 -13.77
CA GLY A 24 32.15 -3.90 -15.17
C GLY A 24 31.16 -2.86 -15.72
N ALA A 25 30.24 -2.33 -14.91
CA ALA A 25 29.32 -1.29 -15.35
C ALA A 25 30.06 0.04 -15.64
N SER A 26 29.72 0.69 -16.75
CA SER A 26 30.22 2.03 -17.07
C SER A 26 29.65 3.05 -16.11
N LEU A 27 30.53 3.86 -15.51
CA LEU A 27 30.15 4.92 -14.59
C LEU A 27 29.47 6.07 -15.34
N PRO A 28 28.30 6.55 -14.89
CA PRO A 28 27.62 7.65 -15.55
C PRO A 28 28.37 8.96 -15.30
N HIS A 29 28.62 9.70 -16.37
CA HIS A 29 29.17 11.04 -16.32
C HIS A 29 28.31 11.97 -17.17
N LEU A 30 27.20 12.41 -16.58
CA LEU A 30 26.18 13.23 -17.25
C LEU A 30 26.43 14.72 -17.03
N THR A 31 25.96 15.54 -17.96
CA THR A 31 26.00 17.00 -17.86
C THR A 31 24.86 17.52 -16.98
N TYR A 32 25.07 18.66 -16.32
CA TYR A 32 24.01 19.34 -15.57
C TYR A 32 22.89 19.83 -16.52
N TYR A 33 21.68 20.01 -16.00
CA TYR A 33 20.56 20.54 -16.77
C TYR A 33 20.69 22.04 -17.00
N ARG A 34 20.30 22.53 -18.19
CA ARG A 34 20.09 23.96 -18.40
C ARG A 34 18.87 24.41 -17.60
N MET A 35 19.00 25.54 -16.90
CA MET A 35 17.96 26.09 -16.02
C MET A 35 17.88 27.60 -16.22
N SER A 36 16.74 28.20 -15.91
CA SER A 36 16.58 29.66 -15.85
C SER A 36 17.45 30.26 -14.74
N PRO A 37 17.77 31.58 -14.79
CA PRO A 37 18.53 32.24 -13.73
C PRO A 37 17.92 32.07 -12.33
N ALA A 38 16.59 32.16 -12.21
CA ALA A 38 15.88 31.99 -10.94
C ALA A 38 15.97 30.56 -10.39
N GLU A 39 15.79 29.54 -11.25
CA GLU A 39 15.99 28.15 -10.84
C GLU A 39 17.44 27.86 -10.44
N HIS A 40 18.40 28.49 -11.11
CA HIS A 40 19.81 28.34 -10.77
C HIS A 40 20.14 28.92 -9.39
N GLU A 41 19.64 30.11 -9.09
CA GLU A 41 19.81 30.75 -7.78
C GLU A 41 19.18 29.94 -6.65
N GLU A 42 17.96 29.44 -6.85
CA GLU A 42 17.27 28.56 -5.90
C GLU A 42 18.04 27.25 -5.68
N LEU A 43 18.51 26.61 -6.75
CA LEU A 43 19.30 25.38 -6.65
C LEU A 43 20.61 25.64 -5.89
N HIS A 44 21.29 26.75 -6.18
CA HIS A 44 22.52 27.15 -5.50
C HIS A 44 22.28 27.41 -4.01
N GLY A 45 21.18 28.07 -3.65
CA GLY A 45 20.76 28.28 -2.26
C GLY A 45 20.56 26.96 -1.51
N GLN A 46 19.83 26.00 -2.11
CA GLN A 46 19.62 24.68 -1.50
C GLN A 46 20.92 23.88 -1.36
N VAL A 47 21.83 23.94 -2.35
CA VAL A 47 23.15 23.30 -2.25
C VAL A 47 23.98 23.91 -1.13
N SER A 48 23.99 25.24 -1.01
CA SER A 48 24.70 25.96 0.07
C SER A 48 24.17 25.57 1.45
N GLU A 49 22.84 25.45 1.60
CA GLU A 49 22.22 24.97 2.84
C GLU A 49 22.63 23.53 3.17
N LEU A 50 22.70 22.65 2.17
CA LEU A 50 23.12 21.25 2.35
C LEU A 50 24.60 21.13 2.73
N LEU A 51 25.47 21.97 2.17
CA LEU A 51 26.88 22.08 2.54
C LEU A 51 27.03 22.57 3.98
N GLN A 52 26.30 23.63 4.35
CA GLN A 52 26.31 24.17 5.72
C GLN A 52 25.87 23.13 6.75
N LYS A 53 24.85 22.32 6.43
CA LYS A 53 24.41 21.20 7.27
C LYS A 53 25.40 20.02 7.32
N GLY A 54 26.40 19.99 6.43
CA GLY A 54 27.33 18.89 6.29
C GLY A 54 26.71 17.62 5.69
N TYR A 55 25.56 17.71 5.00
CA TYR A 55 24.89 16.57 4.37
C TYR A 55 25.54 16.18 3.04
N ILE A 56 26.18 17.16 2.41
CA ILE A 56 26.96 16.99 1.19
C ILE A 56 28.33 17.63 1.35
N ARG A 57 29.26 17.28 0.47
CA ARG A 57 30.56 17.95 0.33
C ARG A 57 30.93 18.06 -1.14
N GLU A 58 31.92 18.90 -1.44
CA GLU A 58 32.54 18.92 -2.78
C GLU A 58 33.16 17.55 -3.09
N SER A 59 33.08 17.16 -4.36
CA SER A 59 33.49 15.84 -4.81
C SER A 59 34.39 15.91 -6.04
N MET A 60 35.29 14.93 -6.17
CA MET A 60 36.07 14.65 -7.38
C MET A 60 35.65 13.31 -8.00
N SER A 61 34.41 12.89 -7.76
CA SER A 61 33.91 11.59 -8.17
C SER A 61 33.96 11.38 -9.69
N PRO A 62 34.34 10.18 -10.16
CA PRO A 62 34.20 9.80 -11.56
C PRO A 62 32.73 9.59 -11.97
N VAL A 63 31.81 9.51 -11.00
CA VAL A 63 30.36 9.47 -11.21
C VAL A 63 29.80 10.88 -11.15
N ALA A 64 28.88 11.18 -12.06
CA ALA A 64 28.17 12.43 -12.05
C ALA A 64 26.78 12.29 -12.68
N VAL A 65 25.76 12.62 -11.89
CA VAL A 65 24.37 12.75 -12.37
C VAL A 65 23.85 14.16 -12.15
N PRO A 66 22.93 14.68 -12.98
CA PRO A 66 22.44 16.04 -12.80
C PRO A 66 21.47 16.14 -11.61
N ALA A 67 21.46 17.30 -10.95
CA ALA A 67 20.36 17.72 -10.08
C ALA A 67 19.37 18.61 -10.84
N LEU A 68 18.09 18.53 -10.47
CA LEU A 68 17.00 19.33 -10.99
C LEU A 68 16.09 19.82 -9.87
N LEU A 69 15.30 20.86 -10.14
CA LEU A 69 14.30 21.35 -9.20
C LEU A 69 12.91 20.82 -9.58
N THR A 70 12.17 20.37 -8.58
CA THR A 70 10.76 19.98 -8.73
C THR A 70 9.89 20.88 -7.85
N PRO A 71 8.73 21.37 -8.35
CA PRO A 71 7.84 22.20 -7.57
C PRO A 71 7.16 21.38 -6.45
N LYS A 72 7.07 21.96 -5.26
CA LYS A 72 6.24 21.48 -4.16
C LYS A 72 4.84 22.08 -4.25
N LYS A 73 3.89 21.49 -3.52
CA LYS A 73 2.50 21.98 -3.45
C LYS A 73 2.36 23.38 -2.86
N ASP A 74 3.31 23.79 -2.02
CA ASP A 74 3.36 25.12 -1.39
C ASP A 74 4.01 26.18 -2.28
N GLY A 75 4.32 25.86 -3.54
CA GLY A 75 4.99 26.77 -4.49
C GLY A 75 6.51 26.84 -4.33
N THR A 76 7.08 26.23 -3.29
CA THR A 76 8.55 26.17 -3.12
C THR A 76 9.17 25.07 -3.97
N TRP A 77 10.49 25.08 -4.14
CA TRP A 77 11.19 24.06 -4.92
C TRP A 77 11.85 23.00 -4.05
N ARG A 78 12.09 21.83 -4.63
CA ARG A 78 12.87 20.74 -4.03
C ARG A 78 13.95 20.29 -5.00
N ILE A 79 15.20 20.28 -4.53
CA ILE A 79 16.30 19.61 -5.22
C ILE A 79 16.05 18.11 -5.33
N CYS A 80 16.16 17.59 -6.55
CA CYS A 80 16.05 16.19 -6.90
C CYS A 80 17.28 15.78 -7.70
N VAL A 81 18.04 14.79 -7.23
CA VAL A 81 19.16 14.22 -7.99
C VAL A 81 18.63 13.14 -8.93
N ASP A 82 18.90 13.26 -10.23
CA ASP A 82 18.49 12.28 -11.23
C ASP A 82 19.37 11.02 -11.15
N SER A 83 19.07 10.19 -10.15
CA SER A 83 19.81 8.96 -9.88
C SER A 83 19.45 7.83 -10.85
N ARG A 84 18.68 8.04 -11.92
CA ARG A 84 18.26 6.94 -12.83
C ARG A 84 19.43 6.17 -13.42
N ALA A 85 20.48 6.87 -13.85
CA ALA A 85 21.66 6.24 -14.43
C ALA A 85 22.43 5.41 -13.39
N VAL A 86 22.67 5.98 -12.21
CA VAL A 86 23.29 5.28 -11.06
C VAL A 86 22.45 4.07 -10.64
N ASN A 87 21.13 4.25 -10.55
CA ASN A 87 20.21 3.18 -10.21
C ASN A 87 20.25 2.04 -11.22
N LYS A 88 20.42 2.30 -12.52
CA LYS A 88 20.47 1.24 -13.54
C LYS A 88 21.65 0.28 -13.33
N ILE A 89 22.77 0.81 -12.84
CA ILE A 89 24.00 0.05 -12.60
C ILE A 89 24.16 -0.42 -11.14
N THR A 90 23.20 -0.09 -10.26
CA THR A 90 23.22 -0.52 -8.86
C THR A 90 22.58 -1.90 -8.71
N ILE A 91 23.26 -2.82 -8.03
CA ILE A 91 22.74 -4.13 -7.63
C ILE A 91 21.53 -3.91 -6.72
N LYS A 92 20.40 -4.52 -7.09
CA LYS A 92 19.12 -4.30 -6.40
C LYS A 92 19.04 -5.16 -5.15
N TYR A 93 18.90 -4.48 -4.01
CA TYR A 93 18.62 -5.11 -2.73
C TYR A 93 17.16 -4.91 -2.35
N ARG A 94 16.45 -6.02 -2.14
CA ARG A 94 15.01 -6.02 -1.80
C ARG A 94 14.82 -6.51 -0.38
N PHE A 95 14.69 -5.57 0.56
CA PHE A 95 14.24 -5.89 1.91
C PHE A 95 12.73 -6.15 1.89
N PRO A 96 12.20 -7.10 2.67
CA PRO A 96 10.76 -7.33 2.77
C PRO A 96 10.02 -6.08 3.24
N ILE A 97 9.10 -5.57 2.43
CA ILE A 97 8.22 -4.46 2.80
C ILE A 97 6.86 -5.08 3.18
N PRO A 98 6.34 -4.78 4.38
CA PRO A 98 5.07 -5.34 4.84
C PRO A 98 3.93 -4.89 3.92
N ARG A 99 2.95 -5.77 3.69
CA ARG A 99 1.76 -5.39 2.93
C ARG A 99 0.88 -4.51 3.80
N ILE A 100 0.22 -3.57 3.15
CA ILE A 100 -0.69 -2.64 3.83
C ILE A 100 -1.82 -3.40 4.52
N ASP A 101 -2.37 -4.42 3.88
CA ASP A 101 -3.42 -5.25 4.48
C ASP A 101 -2.93 -5.94 5.77
N ASP A 102 -1.75 -6.59 5.74
CA ASP A 102 -1.17 -7.23 6.93
C ASP A 102 -0.99 -6.23 8.09
N MET A 103 -0.58 -5.00 7.78
CA MET A 103 -0.40 -3.92 8.75
C MET A 103 -1.72 -3.43 9.34
N LEU A 104 -2.77 -3.33 8.52
CA LEU A 104 -4.10 -2.94 8.95
C LEU A 104 -4.73 -4.02 9.84
N ASP A 105 -4.50 -5.30 9.52
CA ASP A 105 -5.03 -6.41 10.30
C ASP A 105 -4.45 -6.48 11.72
N MET A 106 -3.21 -6.02 11.91
CA MET A 106 -2.58 -5.93 13.24
C MET A 106 -3.27 -4.93 14.18
N LEU A 107 -4.12 -4.04 13.65
CA LEU A 107 -4.78 -3.00 14.44
C LEU A 107 -6.06 -3.52 15.13
N GLY A 108 -6.41 -4.79 14.94
CA GLY A 108 -7.55 -5.44 15.59
C GLY A 108 -7.61 -5.19 17.10
N GLY A 109 -8.77 -4.74 17.59
CA GLY A 109 -9.00 -4.46 19.01
C GLY A 109 -8.40 -3.15 19.55
N ALA A 110 -7.61 -2.42 18.76
CA ALA A 110 -7.08 -1.12 19.15
C ALA A 110 -8.18 -0.05 19.23
N LYS A 111 -8.03 0.86 20.19
CA LYS A 111 -8.94 1.99 20.42
C LYS A 111 -8.27 3.35 20.34
N ILE A 112 -6.96 3.39 20.51
CA ILE A 112 -6.18 4.64 20.57
C ILE A 112 -4.97 4.49 19.68
N PHE A 113 -4.70 5.54 18.93
CA PHE A 113 -3.69 5.60 17.91
C PHE A 113 -2.81 6.84 18.08
N SER A 114 -1.54 6.70 17.75
CA SER A 114 -0.61 7.81 17.56
C SER A 114 0.22 7.55 16.31
N ARG A 115 0.43 8.58 15.50
CA ARG A 115 1.31 8.53 14.32
C ARG A 115 2.52 9.42 14.54
N ILE A 116 3.71 8.86 14.40
CA ILE A 116 4.98 9.57 14.45
C ILE A 116 5.54 9.64 13.02
N ASP A 117 5.86 10.86 12.57
CA ASP A 117 6.52 11.15 11.28
C ASP A 117 7.98 11.50 11.54
N LEU A 118 8.90 10.82 10.87
CA LEU A 118 10.33 11.12 10.95
C LEU A 118 10.70 12.31 10.07
N LYS A 119 11.52 13.21 10.61
CA LYS A 119 11.95 14.41 9.88
C LYS A 119 12.99 14.08 8.84
N SER A 120 12.62 14.12 7.56
CA SER A 120 13.54 13.79 6.45
C SER A 120 14.22 12.44 6.68
N GLY A 121 13.44 11.38 6.94
CA GLY A 121 13.96 10.13 7.49
C GLY A 121 15.16 9.56 6.73
N TYR A 122 15.17 9.63 5.39
CA TYR A 122 16.33 9.20 4.61
C TYR A 122 17.63 9.92 4.96
N HIS A 123 17.61 11.24 5.19
CA HIS A 123 18.80 12.00 5.56
C HIS A 123 19.33 11.64 6.96
N GLN A 124 18.57 10.87 7.76
CA GLN A 124 19.01 10.41 9.07
C GLN A 124 19.88 9.13 9.00
N ILE A 125 20.02 8.52 7.82
CA ILE A 125 20.87 7.36 7.59
C ILE A 125 22.10 7.80 6.78
N ARG A 126 23.30 7.39 7.20
CA ARG A 126 24.55 7.71 6.49
C ARG A 126 24.77 6.80 5.30
N ILE A 127 25.43 7.35 4.28
CA ILE A 127 26.03 6.53 3.21
C ILE A 127 27.16 5.68 3.83
N ARG A 128 27.33 4.45 3.32
CA ARG A 128 28.42 3.58 3.72
C ARG A 128 29.77 4.23 3.39
N LEU A 129 30.71 4.16 4.32
CA LEU A 129 32.06 4.70 4.08
C LEU A 129 32.68 4.07 2.83
N GLY A 130 33.12 4.90 1.89
CA GLY A 130 33.67 4.49 0.60
C GLY A 130 32.64 4.41 -0.54
N ASP A 131 31.34 4.61 -0.27
CA ASP A 131 30.29 4.68 -1.28
C ASP A 131 29.82 6.11 -1.58
N GLU A 132 30.26 7.13 -0.82
CA GLU A 132 29.80 8.51 -0.94
C GLU A 132 29.93 9.06 -2.36
N TRP A 133 31.08 8.81 -3.02
CA TRP A 133 31.35 9.22 -4.40
C TRP A 133 30.32 8.71 -5.41
N LYS A 134 29.64 7.59 -5.13
CA LYS A 134 28.61 7.01 -6.01
C LYS A 134 27.33 7.82 -6.04
N THR A 135 27.13 8.71 -5.07
CA THR A 135 25.99 9.62 -4.95
C THR A 135 26.23 10.99 -5.58
N ALA A 136 27.38 11.16 -6.24
CA ALA A 136 27.81 12.47 -6.71
C ALA A 136 26.88 13.05 -7.78
N PHE A 137 26.54 14.32 -7.62
CA PHE A 137 25.66 15.07 -8.50
C PHE A 137 26.28 16.40 -8.93
N LYS A 138 25.93 16.82 -10.15
CA LYS A 138 26.41 18.04 -10.77
C LYS A 138 25.35 19.12 -10.80
N THR A 139 25.80 20.33 -10.51
CA THR A 139 25.10 21.57 -10.81
C THR A 139 26.01 22.44 -11.69
N LYS A 140 25.50 23.58 -12.16
CA LYS A 140 26.35 24.58 -12.83
C LYS A 140 27.46 25.11 -11.90
N GLY A 141 27.26 25.07 -10.58
CA GLY A 141 28.20 25.58 -9.58
C GLY A 141 29.19 24.57 -9.04
N GLY A 142 29.20 23.31 -9.51
CA GLY A 142 30.19 22.32 -9.07
C GLY A 142 29.68 20.88 -9.04
N LEU A 143 30.55 20.00 -8.53
CA LEU A 143 30.30 18.58 -8.30
C LEU A 143 30.28 18.32 -6.79
N TYR A 144 29.21 17.69 -6.31
CA TYR A 144 28.98 17.45 -4.89
C TYR A 144 28.59 16.00 -4.66
N GLU A 145 28.86 15.44 -3.49
CA GLU A 145 28.43 14.09 -3.12
C GLU A 145 27.70 14.09 -1.76
N TRP A 146 26.77 13.15 -1.61
CA TRP A 146 25.99 12.98 -0.39
C TRP A 146 26.73 12.12 0.63
N LEU A 147 26.67 12.55 1.88
CA LEU A 147 27.19 11.84 3.06
C LEU A 147 26.07 11.14 3.84
N VAL A 148 24.84 11.59 3.63
CA VAL A 148 23.59 10.97 4.12
C VAL A 148 22.78 10.44 2.95
N MET A 149 21.89 9.47 3.18
CA MET A 149 21.12 8.81 2.13
C MET A 149 20.14 9.78 1.46
N PRO A 150 20.35 10.16 0.19
CA PRO A 150 19.43 11.05 -0.51
C PRO A 150 18.20 10.31 -1.03
N PHE A 151 17.16 11.09 -1.34
CA PHE A 151 16.01 10.61 -2.10
C PHE A 151 16.43 10.20 -3.53
N GLY A 152 15.73 9.22 -4.09
CA GLY A 152 15.91 8.80 -5.48
C GLY A 152 16.83 7.60 -5.69
N LEU A 153 17.58 7.16 -4.68
CA LEU A 153 18.37 5.93 -4.75
C LEU A 153 17.49 4.68 -4.65
N SER A 154 17.74 3.70 -5.50
CA SER A 154 16.86 2.55 -5.68
C SER A 154 16.76 1.61 -4.47
N ASN A 155 17.82 1.51 -3.66
CA ASN A 155 17.84 0.67 -2.46
C ASN A 155 17.52 1.46 -1.18
N ALA A 156 17.29 2.78 -1.25
CA ALA A 156 17.01 3.62 -0.09
C ALA A 156 15.76 3.15 0.69
N PRO A 157 14.62 2.84 0.02
CA PRO A 157 13.45 2.27 0.70
C PRO A 157 13.78 0.99 1.47
N SER A 158 14.51 0.06 0.86
CA SER A 158 14.92 -1.20 1.50
C SER A 158 15.83 -0.97 2.71
N THR A 159 16.80 -0.06 2.58
CA THR A 159 17.73 0.28 3.66
C THR A 159 16.97 0.88 4.85
N PHE A 160 16.06 1.80 4.55
CA PHE A 160 15.26 2.48 5.57
C PHE A 160 14.34 1.50 6.31
N MET A 161 13.64 0.64 5.58
CA MET A 161 12.78 -0.38 6.19
C MET A 161 13.58 -1.37 7.04
N ARG A 162 14.77 -1.80 6.58
CA ARG A 162 15.65 -2.65 7.36
C ARG A 162 16.08 -1.97 8.67
N PHE A 163 16.44 -0.69 8.59
CA PHE A 163 16.82 0.11 9.75
C PHE A 163 15.69 0.25 10.75
N MET A 164 14.50 0.65 10.30
CA MET A 164 13.33 0.78 11.17
C MET A 164 12.91 -0.55 11.79
N ASN A 165 12.99 -1.66 11.04
CA ASN A 165 12.74 -2.99 11.58
C ASN A 165 13.74 -3.39 12.65
N GLN A 166 15.01 -3.00 12.54
CA GLN A 166 16.01 -3.26 13.59
C GLN A 166 15.73 -2.42 14.84
N VAL A 167 15.49 -1.12 14.66
CA VAL A 167 15.28 -0.17 15.77
C VAL A 167 14.01 -0.50 16.56
N LEU A 168 12.90 -0.77 15.87
CA LEU A 168 11.59 -0.99 16.50
C LEU A 168 11.21 -2.47 16.61
N ARG A 169 12.15 -3.39 16.35
CA ARG A 169 11.96 -4.85 16.44
C ARG A 169 11.20 -5.29 17.70
N PRO A 170 11.48 -4.75 18.91
CA PRO A 170 10.82 -5.21 20.13
C PRO A 170 9.30 -4.96 20.15
N PHE A 171 8.81 -4.00 19.35
CA PHE A 171 7.45 -3.47 19.39
C PHE A 171 6.61 -3.80 18.15
N ILE A 172 7.28 -4.06 17.01
CA ILE A 172 6.62 -4.38 15.74
C ILE A 172 5.72 -5.62 15.90
N GLY A 173 4.47 -5.50 15.46
CA GLY A 173 3.47 -6.56 15.55
C GLY A 173 2.87 -6.77 16.94
N LYS A 174 3.25 -5.97 17.94
CA LYS A 174 2.63 -5.97 19.28
C LYS A 174 1.75 -4.74 19.50
N PHE A 175 2.34 -3.57 19.27
CA PHE A 175 1.66 -2.27 19.42
C PHE A 175 2.22 -1.20 18.46
N VAL A 176 3.14 -1.60 17.57
CA VAL A 176 3.74 -0.74 16.54
C VAL A 176 3.62 -1.38 15.17
N VAL A 177 3.28 -0.56 14.18
CA VAL A 177 3.42 -0.82 12.75
C VAL A 177 4.31 0.28 12.15
N VAL A 178 5.19 -0.09 11.22
CA VAL A 178 6.08 0.87 10.56
C VAL A 178 6.01 0.72 9.05
N TYR A 179 5.87 1.84 8.36
CA TYR A 179 5.96 1.92 6.91
C TYR A 179 6.72 3.17 6.49
N PHE A 180 7.98 2.98 6.12
CA PHE A 180 8.93 4.06 5.91
C PHE A 180 8.90 5.05 7.08
N ASP A 181 8.77 6.35 6.80
CA ASP A 181 8.83 7.43 7.78
C ASP A 181 7.62 7.46 8.73
N ASP A 182 6.55 6.71 8.42
CA ASP A 182 5.33 6.64 9.23
C ASP A 182 5.40 5.48 10.24
N ILE A 183 5.41 5.83 11.52
CA ILE A 183 5.33 4.89 12.63
C ILE A 183 3.94 5.03 13.26
N LEU A 184 3.14 3.97 13.24
CA LEU A 184 1.84 3.90 13.89
C LEU A 184 1.97 3.13 15.19
N ILE A 185 1.52 3.74 16.28
CA ILE A 185 1.40 3.14 17.61
C ILE A 185 -0.09 2.94 17.86
N TYR A 186 -0.49 1.75 18.33
CA TYR A 186 -1.88 1.41 18.58
C TYR A 186 -2.03 0.70 19.93
N SER A 187 -3.12 0.95 20.66
CA SER A 187 -3.34 0.39 22.00
C SER A 187 -4.82 0.31 22.37
N THR A 188 -5.14 -0.46 23.41
CA THR A 188 -6.52 -0.70 23.88
C THR A 188 -7.03 0.32 24.90
N SER A 189 -6.15 1.03 25.60
CA SER A 189 -6.49 2.01 26.65
C SER A 189 -5.49 3.18 26.69
N PRO A 190 -5.87 4.37 27.19
CA PRO A 190 -4.98 5.53 27.24
C PRO A 190 -3.72 5.30 28.06
N GLU A 191 -3.83 4.58 29.18
CA GLU A 191 -2.75 4.34 30.13
C GLU A 191 -1.65 3.48 29.50
N THR A 192 -2.04 2.38 28.85
CA THR A 192 -1.11 1.52 28.09
C THR A 192 -0.51 2.26 26.90
N HIS A 193 -1.29 3.13 26.26
CA HIS A 193 -0.81 3.92 25.12
C HIS A 193 0.29 4.91 25.50
N ILE A 194 0.18 5.55 26.67
CA ILE A 194 1.23 6.44 27.20
C ILE A 194 2.53 5.66 27.45
N ASP A 195 2.43 4.44 27.98
CA ASP A 195 3.61 3.60 28.19
C ASP A 195 4.26 3.18 26.87
N HIS A 196 3.45 2.73 25.89
CA HIS A 196 3.93 2.43 24.54
C HIS A 196 4.62 3.62 23.86
N LEU A 197 4.03 4.82 23.98
CA LEU A 197 4.66 6.05 23.49
C LEU A 197 6.00 6.31 24.16
N ARG A 198 6.09 6.15 25.48
CA ARG A 198 7.35 6.32 26.22
C ARG A 198 8.42 5.36 25.71
N GLN A 199 8.09 4.08 25.56
CA GLN A 199 9.01 3.06 25.04
C GLN A 199 9.51 3.42 23.63
N VAL A 200 8.61 3.74 22.71
CA VAL A 200 8.97 4.08 21.32
C VAL A 200 9.80 5.37 21.27
N LEU A 201 9.38 6.43 21.94
CA LEU A 201 10.10 7.71 21.94
C LEU A 201 11.49 7.59 22.57
N GLN A 202 11.64 6.75 23.60
CA GLN A 202 12.94 6.45 24.18
C GLN A 202 13.83 5.71 23.19
N THR A 203 13.34 4.65 22.55
CA THR A 203 14.10 3.92 21.53
C THR A 203 14.51 4.81 20.34
N LEU A 204 13.62 5.69 19.88
CA LEU A 204 13.96 6.66 18.83
C LEU A 204 15.04 7.65 19.28
N ARG A 205 14.97 8.12 20.54
CA ARG A 205 15.99 9.00 21.14
C ARG A 205 17.34 8.31 21.25
N ASP A 206 17.39 7.08 21.76
CA ASP A 206 18.62 6.29 21.91
C ASP A 206 19.30 6.06 20.56
N ASN A 207 18.50 5.96 19.49
CA ASN A 207 18.99 5.83 18.12
C ASN A 207 19.22 7.18 17.42
N SER A 208 19.11 8.31 18.12
CA SER A 208 19.25 9.67 17.56
C SER A 208 18.36 9.90 16.33
N LEU A 209 17.09 9.48 16.41
CA LEU A 209 16.09 9.72 15.39
C LEU A 209 15.20 10.90 15.76
N TYR A 210 14.98 11.76 14.78
CA TYR A 210 14.32 13.04 14.97
C TYR A 210 12.95 13.06 14.31
N LEU A 211 11.98 13.59 15.04
CA LEU A 211 10.60 13.64 14.62
C LEU A 211 10.27 14.97 13.95
N ASN A 212 9.29 14.93 13.06
CA ASN A 212 8.62 16.10 12.57
C ASN A 212 7.35 16.34 13.38
N LEU A 213 7.49 17.07 14.49
CA LEU A 213 6.40 17.23 15.46
C LEU A 213 5.10 17.77 14.84
N LYS A 214 5.20 18.66 13.84
CA LYS A 214 4.04 19.25 13.14
C LYS A 214 3.22 18.22 12.36
N LYS A 215 3.80 17.09 11.98
CA LYS A 215 3.12 16.00 11.26
C LYS A 215 2.75 14.81 12.14
N CYS A 216 3.22 14.80 13.39
CA CYS A 216 2.86 13.79 14.36
C CYS A 216 1.44 14.02 14.88
N THR A 217 0.79 12.94 15.29
CA THR A 217 -0.55 12.95 15.88
C THR A 217 -0.52 12.01 17.07
N PHE A 218 -1.05 12.43 18.22
CA PHE A 218 -0.92 11.70 19.48
C PHE A 218 -2.28 11.50 20.16
N LEU A 219 -2.46 10.32 20.74
CA LEU A 219 -3.61 9.94 21.59
C LEU A 219 -4.97 10.27 20.94
N THR A 220 -5.21 9.78 19.72
CA THR A 220 -6.50 9.97 19.03
C THR A 220 -7.25 8.64 18.89
N ASP A 221 -8.57 8.70 18.78
CA ASP A 221 -9.45 7.56 18.48
C ASP A 221 -9.55 7.27 16.96
N SER A 222 -9.08 8.21 16.14
CA SER A 222 -9.09 8.17 14.69
C SER A 222 -7.88 8.92 14.12
N LEU A 223 -7.24 8.40 13.07
CA LEU A 223 -6.20 9.11 12.32
C LEU A 223 -6.05 8.59 10.89
N THR A 224 -5.38 9.37 10.03
CA THR A 224 -5.02 8.94 8.68
C THR A 224 -3.68 8.20 8.67
N PHE A 225 -3.67 6.96 8.19
CA PHE A 225 -2.49 6.12 8.01
C PHE A 225 -2.51 5.42 6.66
N LEU A 226 -1.44 5.58 5.87
CA LEU A 226 -1.26 4.95 4.56
C LEU A 226 -2.43 5.11 3.57
N GLY A 227 -3.12 6.25 3.60
CA GLY A 227 -4.26 6.54 2.72
C GLY A 227 -5.60 6.00 3.20
N TYR A 228 -5.67 5.49 4.43
CA TYR A 228 -6.90 5.10 5.10
C TYR A 228 -7.11 5.93 6.37
N VAL A 229 -8.36 6.12 6.77
CA VAL A 229 -8.69 6.57 8.12
C VAL A 229 -8.89 5.33 8.97
N VAL A 230 -8.06 5.17 9.99
CA VAL A 230 -8.16 4.11 10.98
C VAL A 230 -8.82 4.68 12.22
N SER A 231 -9.86 4.03 12.72
CA SER A 231 -10.52 4.37 13.98
C SER A 231 -10.98 3.13 14.75
N THR A 232 -11.53 3.36 15.95
CA THR A 232 -12.23 2.35 16.77
C THR A 232 -13.35 1.64 16.03
N GLU A 233 -14.02 2.33 15.09
CA GLU A 233 -15.08 1.75 14.28
C GLU A 233 -14.51 0.83 13.20
N GLY A 234 -13.29 1.08 12.74
CA GLY A 234 -12.62 0.31 11.70
C GLY A 234 -11.88 1.19 10.70
N ILE A 235 -11.85 0.77 9.45
CA ILE A 235 -11.08 1.40 8.38
C ILE A 235 -12.04 2.08 7.41
N LYS A 236 -11.75 3.33 7.04
CA LYS A 236 -12.46 4.11 6.01
C LYS A 236 -11.47 4.60 4.95
N VAL A 237 -12.00 4.93 3.77
CA VAL A 237 -11.23 5.61 2.72
C VAL A 237 -10.94 7.05 3.19
N ASP A 238 -9.73 7.56 2.92
CA ASP A 238 -9.37 8.96 3.22
C ASP A 238 -10.31 9.94 2.50
N PRO A 239 -11.02 10.85 3.21
CA PRO A 239 -11.91 11.84 2.61
C PRO A 239 -11.26 12.69 1.52
N VAL A 240 -9.97 13.04 1.68
CA VAL A 240 -9.23 13.82 0.67
C VAL A 240 -9.08 13.02 -0.62
N LYS A 241 -8.95 11.69 -0.50
CA LYS A 241 -8.89 10.78 -1.66
C LYS A 241 -10.27 10.55 -2.25
N ILE A 242 -11.33 10.49 -1.45
CA ILE A 242 -12.72 10.45 -1.92
C ILE A 242 -13.01 11.68 -2.78
N GLU A 243 -12.69 12.87 -2.30
CA GLU A 243 -12.90 14.12 -3.05
C GLU A 243 -12.13 14.13 -4.38
N ALA A 244 -10.87 13.71 -4.36
CA ALA A 244 -10.07 13.59 -5.58
C ALA A 244 -10.68 12.60 -6.59
N ILE A 245 -11.32 11.51 -6.12
CA ILE A 245 -11.99 10.52 -6.97
C ILE A 245 -13.30 11.08 -7.52
N GLN A 246 -14.09 11.79 -6.72
CA GLN A 246 -15.33 12.45 -7.14
C GLN A 246 -15.08 13.49 -8.22
N ASN A 247 -14.05 14.31 -8.05
CA ASN A 247 -13.67 15.36 -8.99
C ASN A 247 -12.79 14.84 -10.14
N TRP A 248 -12.53 13.53 -10.20
CA TRP A 248 -11.70 12.94 -11.24
C TRP A 248 -12.37 13.11 -12.62
N PRO A 249 -11.70 13.74 -13.60
CA PRO A 249 -12.26 13.97 -14.93
C PRO A 249 -12.36 12.65 -15.71
N THR A 250 -13.33 12.55 -16.62
CA THR A 250 -13.43 11.39 -17.51
C THR A 250 -12.11 11.18 -18.26
N PRO A 251 -11.47 10.01 -18.14
CA PRO A 251 -10.20 9.73 -18.79
C PRO A 251 -10.30 9.86 -20.32
N LYS A 252 -9.34 10.55 -20.92
CA LYS A 252 -9.20 10.72 -22.38
C LYS A 252 -7.98 9.99 -22.94
N THR A 253 -7.10 9.51 -22.07
CA THR A 253 -5.86 8.83 -22.46
C THR A 253 -5.68 7.51 -21.72
N ILE A 254 -4.91 6.59 -22.31
CA ILE A 254 -4.54 5.32 -21.68
C ILE A 254 -3.81 5.56 -20.34
N THR A 255 -2.99 6.59 -20.27
CA THR A 255 -2.26 6.97 -19.04
C THR A 255 -3.21 7.40 -17.93
N GLU A 256 -4.24 8.18 -18.24
CA GLU A 256 -5.29 8.57 -17.29
C GLU A 256 -6.10 7.37 -16.80
N ILE A 257 -6.50 6.46 -17.71
CA ILE A 257 -7.19 5.22 -17.32
C ILE A 257 -6.32 4.41 -16.35
N ARG A 258 -5.04 4.20 -16.68
CA ARG A 258 -4.11 3.45 -15.81
C ARG A 258 -3.97 4.10 -14.44
N SER A 259 -3.92 5.43 -14.40
CA SER A 259 -3.83 6.20 -13.15
C SER A 259 -5.09 6.03 -12.30
N PHE A 260 -6.28 6.18 -12.89
CA PHE A 260 -7.56 5.96 -12.20
C PHE A 260 -7.70 4.51 -11.73
N HIS A 261 -7.42 3.54 -12.61
CA HIS A 261 -7.47 2.12 -12.30
C HIS A 261 -6.54 1.75 -11.14
N GLY A 262 -5.31 2.30 -11.11
CA GLY A 262 -4.37 2.09 -10.02
C GLY A 262 -4.92 2.59 -8.68
N LEU A 263 -5.50 3.79 -8.66
CA LEU A 263 -6.12 4.37 -7.46
C LEU A 263 -7.37 3.59 -7.02
N ALA A 264 -8.27 3.25 -7.94
CA ALA A 264 -9.47 2.48 -7.65
C ALA A 264 -9.12 1.07 -7.14
N SER A 265 -8.09 0.45 -7.72
CA SER A 265 -7.59 -0.87 -7.29
C SER A 265 -7.02 -0.85 -5.87
N PHE A 266 -6.42 0.26 -5.44
CA PHE A 266 -5.94 0.43 -4.06
C PHE A 266 -7.09 0.36 -3.03
N TYR A 267 -8.28 0.84 -3.40
CA TYR A 267 -9.48 0.82 -2.55
C TYR A 267 -10.44 -0.34 -2.86
N ARG A 268 -10.04 -1.31 -3.69
CA ARG A 268 -10.90 -2.44 -4.09
C ARG A 268 -11.49 -3.22 -2.92
N ARG A 269 -10.77 -3.26 -1.78
CA ARG A 269 -11.20 -3.96 -0.56
C ARG A 269 -12.48 -3.41 0.06
N PHE A 270 -12.93 -2.22 -0.35
CA PHE A 270 -14.16 -1.53 0.06
C PHE A 270 -15.33 -1.77 -0.89
N ILE A 271 -15.09 -2.37 -2.06
CA ILE A 271 -16.09 -2.47 -3.13
C ILE A 271 -16.38 -3.92 -3.45
N ARG A 272 -17.61 -4.34 -3.18
CA ARG A 272 -18.13 -5.63 -3.62
C ARG A 272 -18.12 -5.71 -5.15
N ASN A 273 -17.64 -6.83 -5.70
CA ASN A 273 -17.61 -7.10 -7.14
C ASN A 273 -16.81 -6.08 -7.96
N PHE A 274 -15.78 -5.47 -7.37
CA PHE A 274 -14.92 -4.48 -8.03
C PHE A 274 -14.42 -4.91 -9.41
N SER A 275 -13.96 -6.16 -9.56
CA SER A 275 -13.45 -6.69 -10.81
C SER A 275 -14.49 -6.70 -11.94
N SER A 276 -15.76 -6.94 -11.63
CA SER A 276 -16.86 -6.86 -12.61
C SER A 276 -17.19 -5.41 -12.94
N LEU A 277 -17.14 -4.52 -11.94
CA LEU A 277 -17.39 -3.09 -12.14
C LEU A 277 -16.32 -2.46 -13.03
N ILE A 278 -15.05 -2.75 -12.80
CA ILE A 278 -13.92 -2.15 -13.53
C ILE A 278 -13.68 -2.79 -14.91
N ALA A 279 -14.33 -3.93 -15.19
CA ALA A 279 -14.12 -4.71 -16.42
C ALA A 279 -14.25 -3.86 -17.70
N PRO A 280 -15.32 -3.06 -17.91
CA PRO A 280 -15.46 -2.22 -19.10
C PRO A 280 -14.32 -1.21 -19.27
N ILE A 281 -13.86 -0.62 -18.16
CA ILE A 281 -12.74 0.34 -18.15
C ILE A 281 -11.43 -0.34 -18.52
N THR A 282 -11.18 -1.55 -17.99
CA THR A 282 -9.96 -2.30 -18.33
C THR A 282 -9.97 -2.84 -19.75
N ASP A 283 -11.15 -3.07 -20.34
CA ASP A 283 -11.27 -3.51 -21.73
C ASP A 283 -10.89 -2.38 -22.71
N CYS A 284 -11.09 -1.11 -22.35
CA CYS A 284 -10.56 0.05 -23.09
C CYS A 284 -9.02 0.12 -23.11
N LEU A 285 -8.31 -0.64 -22.27
CA LEU A 285 -6.85 -0.75 -22.29
C LEU A 285 -6.33 -1.82 -23.27
N LYS A 286 -7.21 -2.68 -23.78
CA LYS A 286 -6.87 -3.77 -24.70
C LYS A 286 -6.90 -3.28 -26.15
N GLY A 287 -6.03 -3.82 -27.01
CA GLY A 287 -6.11 -3.61 -28.46
C GLY A 287 -5.47 -2.34 -29.03
N GLY A 288 -4.69 -1.58 -28.25
CA GLY A 288 -3.80 -0.51 -28.74
C GLY A 288 -4.47 0.78 -29.20
N LYS A 289 -5.76 0.78 -29.56
CA LYS A 289 -6.56 1.98 -29.83
C LYS A 289 -7.43 2.30 -28.63
N PHE A 290 -7.30 3.52 -28.10
CA PHE A 290 -8.15 4.02 -27.02
C PHE A 290 -9.56 4.28 -27.56
N THR A 291 -10.56 3.62 -26.98
CA THR A 291 -11.98 3.89 -27.27
C THR A 291 -12.74 3.89 -25.96
N TRP A 292 -13.19 5.07 -25.53
CA TRP A 292 -14.01 5.23 -24.33
C TRP A 292 -15.46 4.92 -24.68
N THR A 293 -15.97 3.78 -24.20
CA THR A 293 -17.34 3.33 -24.51
C THR A 293 -18.34 3.92 -23.53
N SER A 294 -19.63 3.93 -23.89
CA SER A 294 -20.70 4.32 -22.97
C SER A 294 -20.80 3.39 -21.76
N GLU A 295 -20.42 2.11 -21.91
CA GLU A 295 -20.31 1.15 -20.80
C GLU A 295 -19.15 1.49 -19.85
N ALA A 296 -18.01 1.91 -20.39
CA ALA A 296 -16.88 2.38 -19.60
C ALA A 296 -17.23 3.65 -18.81
N GLU A 297 -17.98 4.59 -19.41
CA GLU A 297 -18.45 5.79 -18.71
C GLU A 297 -19.41 5.45 -17.56
N LYS A 298 -20.39 4.57 -17.81
CA LYS A 298 -21.32 4.09 -16.76
C LYS A 298 -20.57 3.41 -15.62
N SER A 299 -19.63 2.53 -15.97
CA SER A 299 -18.74 1.85 -15.01
C SER A 299 -17.91 2.86 -14.20
N PHE A 300 -17.36 3.88 -14.85
CA PHE A 300 -16.54 4.92 -14.23
C PHE A 300 -17.33 5.69 -13.18
N GLN A 301 -18.53 6.16 -13.51
CA GLN A 301 -19.39 6.87 -12.56
C GLN A 301 -19.85 5.95 -11.41
N LEU A 302 -20.15 4.68 -11.71
CA LEU A 302 -20.55 3.72 -10.68
C LEU A 302 -19.42 3.41 -9.70
N VAL A 303 -18.18 3.27 -10.18
CA VAL A 303 -17.01 3.09 -9.31
C VAL A 303 -16.78 4.32 -8.42
N LYS A 304 -16.92 5.53 -8.96
CA LYS A 304 -16.84 6.79 -8.18
C LYS A 304 -17.90 6.86 -7.08
N ASP A 305 -19.15 6.49 -7.40
CA ASP A 305 -20.25 6.45 -6.43
C ASP A 305 -19.99 5.42 -5.32
N LYS A 306 -19.56 4.20 -5.68
CA LYS A 306 -19.26 3.13 -4.72
C LYS A 306 -18.08 3.47 -3.80
N LEU A 307 -17.06 4.16 -4.31
CA LEU A 307 -15.93 4.64 -3.49
C LEU A 307 -16.34 5.73 -2.52
N THR A 308 -17.26 6.61 -2.94
CA THR A 308 -17.81 7.68 -2.09
C THR A 308 -18.69 7.11 -0.98
N LYS A 309 -19.51 6.13 -1.30
CA LYS A 309 -20.44 5.46 -0.37
C LYS A 309 -19.84 4.19 0.23
N ALA A 310 -18.51 4.10 0.25
CA ALA A 310 -17.81 2.93 0.76
C ALA A 310 -18.17 2.71 2.24
N PRO A 311 -18.53 1.47 2.64
CA PRO A 311 -18.82 1.17 4.02
C PRO A 311 -17.54 1.24 4.88
N VAL A 312 -17.73 1.42 6.18
CA VAL A 312 -16.66 1.26 7.17
C VAL A 312 -16.33 -0.22 7.29
N LEU A 313 -15.11 -0.60 6.95
CA LEU A 313 -14.65 -1.98 7.11
C LEU A 313 -14.24 -2.21 8.56
N ALA A 314 -14.73 -3.27 9.19
CA ALA A 314 -14.28 -3.67 10.53
C ALA A 314 -12.83 -4.15 10.48
N LEU A 315 -12.09 -3.89 11.55
CA LEU A 315 -10.79 -4.52 11.78
C LEU A 315 -11.02 -5.99 12.15
N PRO A 316 -10.20 -6.93 11.63
CA PRO A 316 -10.37 -8.34 11.94
C PRO A 316 -10.06 -8.63 13.40
N ASP A 317 -10.87 -9.47 14.03
CA ASP A 317 -10.63 -10.03 15.35
C ASP A 317 -10.48 -11.55 15.24
N PHE A 318 -9.25 -12.05 15.35
CA PHE A 318 -8.96 -13.47 15.15
C PHE A 318 -9.52 -14.42 16.23
N GLU A 319 -10.11 -13.87 17.31
CA GLU A 319 -10.86 -14.64 18.30
C GLU A 319 -12.35 -14.78 17.97
N LYS A 320 -12.83 -14.06 16.95
CA LYS A 320 -14.23 -14.13 16.48
C LYS A 320 -14.37 -14.99 15.23
N VAL A 321 -15.53 -15.63 15.12
CA VAL A 321 -15.86 -16.47 13.96
C VAL A 321 -16.03 -15.60 12.70
N PHE A 322 -15.29 -15.94 11.65
CA PHE A 322 -15.44 -15.31 10.35
C PHE A 322 -16.67 -15.86 9.61
N GLU A 323 -17.34 -15.01 8.84
CA GLU A 323 -18.39 -15.37 7.90
C GLU A 323 -18.00 -14.97 6.48
N ILE A 324 -18.16 -15.90 5.54
CA ILE A 324 -17.84 -15.70 4.13
C ILE A 324 -19.10 -15.82 3.30
N ASP A 325 -19.37 -14.79 2.52
CA ASP A 325 -20.36 -14.80 1.46
C ASP A 325 -19.66 -14.82 0.11
N CYS A 326 -20.05 -15.72 -0.79
CA CYS A 326 -19.55 -15.72 -2.17
C CYS A 326 -20.68 -15.43 -3.15
N ASP A 327 -20.36 -14.76 -4.24
CA ASP A 327 -21.24 -14.57 -5.38
C ASP A 327 -20.48 -14.78 -6.70
N ALA A 328 -21.21 -15.24 -7.71
CA ALA A 328 -20.63 -15.54 -9.00
C ALA A 328 -21.53 -15.02 -10.14
N SER A 329 -20.88 -14.59 -11.21
CA SER A 329 -21.53 -14.18 -12.47
C SER A 329 -20.64 -14.58 -13.63
N HIS A 330 -21.17 -14.56 -14.87
CA HIS A 330 -20.37 -14.85 -16.06
C HIS A 330 -19.26 -13.81 -16.34
N ILE A 331 -19.33 -12.63 -15.71
CA ILE A 331 -18.33 -11.56 -15.85
C ILE A 331 -17.21 -11.73 -14.82
N GLY A 332 -17.55 -12.12 -13.59
CA GLY A 332 -16.64 -12.12 -12.46
C GLY A 332 -17.23 -12.82 -11.24
N ILE A 333 -16.34 -13.19 -10.33
CA ILE A 333 -16.67 -13.74 -9.02
C ILE A 333 -16.35 -12.72 -7.92
N GLY A 334 -17.02 -12.86 -6.79
CA GLY A 334 -16.88 -11.99 -5.64
C GLY A 334 -16.97 -12.76 -4.33
N GLY A 335 -16.48 -12.09 -3.28
CA GLY A 335 -16.60 -12.56 -1.92
C GLY A 335 -16.72 -11.39 -0.94
N VAL A 336 -17.36 -11.64 0.19
CA VAL A 336 -17.37 -10.76 1.36
C VAL A 336 -16.87 -11.55 2.57
N LEU A 337 -15.82 -11.04 3.22
CA LEU A 337 -15.39 -11.51 4.53
C LEU A 337 -16.01 -10.59 5.59
N SER A 338 -16.63 -11.17 6.62
CA SER A 338 -17.31 -10.41 7.66
C SER A 338 -17.22 -11.07 9.03
N GLN A 339 -17.44 -10.29 10.08
CA GLN A 339 -17.60 -10.74 11.47
C GLN A 339 -18.77 -9.98 12.08
N GLU A 340 -19.65 -10.67 12.82
CA GLU A 340 -20.80 -10.04 13.49
C GLU A 340 -21.63 -9.13 12.56
N LYS A 341 -21.84 -9.57 11.31
CA LYS A 341 -22.54 -8.82 10.24
C LYS A 341 -21.83 -7.54 9.76
N ARG A 342 -20.57 -7.31 10.16
CA ARG A 342 -19.74 -6.20 9.68
C ARG A 342 -18.71 -6.70 8.67
N SER A 343 -18.65 -6.06 7.51
CA SER A 343 -17.68 -6.40 6.45
C SER A 343 -16.25 -6.04 6.88
N ILE A 344 -15.29 -6.94 6.68
CA ILE A 344 -13.85 -6.76 6.92
C ILE A 344 -13.12 -6.46 5.61
N ALA A 345 -13.48 -7.19 4.55
CA ALA A 345 -12.90 -7.03 3.24
C ALA A 345 -13.82 -7.58 2.15
N PHE A 346 -13.73 -6.98 0.96
CA PHE A 346 -14.34 -7.48 -0.26
C PHE A 346 -13.28 -8.07 -1.19
N PHE A 347 -13.59 -9.22 -1.77
CA PHE A 347 -12.80 -9.87 -2.80
C PHE A 347 -13.56 -9.84 -4.13
N SER A 348 -12.83 -9.74 -5.24
CA SER A 348 -13.41 -9.98 -6.57
C SER A 348 -12.34 -10.31 -7.61
N GLU A 349 -12.70 -11.15 -8.57
CA GLU A 349 -11.84 -11.57 -9.69
C GLU A 349 -12.64 -11.58 -10.99
N LYS A 350 -12.07 -10.99 -12.06
CA LYS A 350 -12.64 -11.05 -13.42
C LYS A 350 -12.36 -12.43 -14.02
N LEU A 351 -13.37 -13.06 -14.60
CA LEU A 351 -13.20 -14.36 -15.26
C LEU A 351 -12.50 -14.20 -16.60
N ASN A 352 -11.72 -15.20 -16.99
CA ASN A 352 -11.18 -15.31 -18.35
C ASN A 352 -12.16 -16.07 -19.25
N ASP A 353 -11.97 -16.01 -20.57
CA ASP A 353 -12.90 -16.60 -21.57
C ASP A 353 -13.11 -18.12 -21.40
N ALA A 354 -12.14 -18.82 -20.82
CA ALA A 354 -12.26 -20.24 -20.52
C ALA A 354 -13.17 -20.50 -19.31
N ARG A 355 -13.06 -19.68 -18.25
CA ARG A 355 -13.84 -19.80 -17.02
C ARG A 355 -15.23 -19.18 -17.15
N ALA A 356 -15.41 -18.16 -17.98
CA ALA A 356 -16.72 -17.55 -18.25
C ALA A 356 -17.72 -18.56 -18.84
N ARG A 357 -17.21 -19.62 -19.49
CA ARG A 357 -17.98 -20.74 -20.07
C ARG A 357 -18.36 -21.82 -19.05
N TYR A 358 -17.98 -21.68 -17.79
CA TYR A 358 -18.40 -22.60 -16.75
C TYR A 358 -19.91 -22.46 -16.51
N SER A 359 -20.56 -23.56 -16.08
CA SER A 359 -21.94 -23.49 -15.61
C SER A 359 -22.02 -22.59 -14.38
N THR A 360 -23.19 -22.02 -14.10
CA THR A 360 -23.42 -21.19 -12.90
C THR A 360 -22.97 -21.91 -11.63
N TYR A 361 -23.31 -23.20 -11.54
CA TYR A 361 -22.86 -24.09 -10.49
C TYR A 361 -21.33 -24.17 -10.35
N ASP A 362 -20.61 -24.39 -11.47
CA ASP A 362 -19.14 -24.42 -11.45
C ASP A 362 -18.53 -23.06 -11.08
N LEU A 363 -19.19 -21.96 -11.43
CA LEU A 363 -18.75 -20.61 -11.11
C LEU A 363 -18.92 -20.29 -9.63
N GLU A 364 -20.02 -20.70 -9.01
CA GLU A 364 -20.24 -20.57 -7.57
C GLU A 364 -19.19 -21.34 -6.76
N PHE A 365 -18.92 -22.60 -7.13
CA PHE A 365 -17.86 -23.38 -6.47
C PHE A 365 -16.48 -22.75 -6.72
N TYR A 366 -16.21 -22.26 -7.93
CA TYR A 366 -14.98 -21.52 -8.22
C TYR A 366 -14.82 -20.26 -7.36
N ALA A 367 -15.91 -19.51 -7.16
CA ALA A 367 -15.92 -18.30 -6.32
C ALA A 367 -15.51 -18.62 -4.88
N ILE A 368 -16.06 -19.70 -4.31
CA ILE A 368 -15.73 -20.17 -2.95
C ILE A 368 -14.26 -20.54 -2.86
N VAL A 369 -13.75 -21.35 -3.78
CA VAL A 369 -12.34 -21.77 -3.76
C VAL A 369 -11.41 -20.56 -3.82
N GLN A 370 -11.72 -19.57 -4.67
CA GLN A 370 -10.88 -18.37 -4.77
C GLN A 370 -11.00 -17.45 -3.55
N ALA A 371 -12.19 -17.28 -2.99
CA ALA A 371 -12.39 -16.52 -1.76
C ALA A 371 -11.62 -17.13 -0.60
N LEU A 372 -11.71 -18.46 -0.41
CA LEU A 372 -10.96 -19.19 0.62
C LEU A 372 -9.45 -19.14 0.38
N LYS A 373 -9.01 -19.22 -0.87
CA LYS A 373 -7.59 -19.05 -1.21
C LYS A 373 -7.09 -17.64 -0.91
N HIS A 374 -7.91 -16.62 -1.19
CA HIS A 374 -7.59 -15.22 -0.94
C HIS A 374 -7.47 -14.93 0.56
N TRP A 375 -8.44 -15.40 1.35
CA TRP A 375 -8.49 -15.22 2.81
C TRP A 375 -7.92 -16.39 3.60
N ARG A 376 -7.11 -17.23 2.97
CA ARG A 376 -6.45 -18.36 3.65
C ARG A 376 -5.80 -17.94 4.98
N PRO A 377 -5.06 -16.81 5.08
CA PRO A 377 -4.46 -16.39 6.35
C PRO A 377 -5.46 -16.15 7.49
N TYR A 378 -6.71 -15.82 7.18
CA TYR A 378 -7.77 -15.58 8.17
C TYR A 378 -8.48 -16.87 8.60
N LEU A 379 -8.48 -17.89 7.74
CA LEU A 379 -9.44 -19.00 7.83
C LEU A 379 -8.82 -20.37 8.10
N ILE A 380 -7.55 -20.58 7.76
CA ILE A 380 -6.96 -21.93 7.74
C ILE A 380 -6.88 -22.60 9.12
N HIS A 381 -6.79 -21.81 10.20
CA HIS A 381 -6.58 -22.34 11.55
C HIS A 381 -7.79 -22.16 12.48
N ARG A 382 -8.92 -21.67 11.96
CA ARG A 382 -10.12 -21.38 12.75
C ARG A 382 -11.36 -21.87 12.03
N GLU A 383 -12.38 -22.21 12.80
CA GLU A 383 -13.70 -22.47 12.25
C GLU A 383 -14.33 -21.18 11.73
N PHE A 384 -14.98 -21.26 10.58
CA PHE A 384 -15.71 -20.15 9.99
C PHE A 384 -17.04 -20.61 9.41
N ILE A 385 -17.90 -19.65 9.10
CA ILE A 385 -19.20 -19.89 8.46
C ILE A 385 -19.07 -19.60 6.98
N LEU A 386 -19.39 -20.59 6.15
CA LEU A 386 -19.50 -20.43 4.70
C LEU A 386 -20.97 -20.30 4.34
N ASN A 387 -21.37 -19.10 3.92
CA ASN A 387 -22.70 -18.84 3.40
C ASN A 387 -22.73 -19.14 1.90
N SER A 388 -23.48 -20.17 1.50
CA SER A 388 -23.65 -20.52 0.10
C SER A 388 -25.01 -21.18 -0.13
N ASP A 389 -25.57 -20.92 -1.30
CA ASP A 389 -26.73 -21.57 -1.91
C ASP A 389 -26.35 -22.80 -2.74
N HIS A 390 -25.05 -23.08 -2.88
CA HIS A 390 -24.55 -24.18 -3.69
C HIS A 390 -24.89 -25.54 -3.05
N GLU A 391 -25.98 -26.15 -3.53
CA GLU A 391 -26.56 -27.38 -2.97
C GLU A 391 -25.57 -28.53 -2.85
N ALA A 392 -24.59 -28.64 -3.75
CA ALA A 392 -23.65 -29.73 -3.71
C ALA A 392 -22.55 -29.60 -2.66
N LEU A 393 -22.40 -28.44 -2.01
CA LEU A 393 -21.57 -28.38 -0.80
C LEU A 393 -22.19 -29.22 0.32
N ARG A 394 -23.52 -29.43 0.31
CA ARG A 394 -24.21 -30.35 1.23
C ARG A 394 -23.85 -31.81 0.98
N TYR A 395 -23.48 -32.15 -0.25
CA TYR A 395 -23.23 -33.52 -0.70
C TYR A 395 -21.76 -33.77 -1.07
N LEU A 396 -20.85 -32.84 -0.72
CA LEU A 396 -19.41 -32.93 -1.02
C LEU A 396 -18.79 -34.29 -0.64
N ASN A 397 -19.26 -34.87 0.47
CA ASN A 397 -18.78 -36.16 0.98
C ASN A 397 -19.59 -37.38 0.48
N SER A 398 -20.71 -37.18 -0.22
CA SER A 398 -21.63 -38.26 -0.63
C SER A 398 -21.77 -38.42 -2.16
N GLN A 399 -21.11 -37.59 -2.97
CA GLN A 399 -21.16 -37.68 -4.43
C GLN A 399 -20.32 -38.84 -4.98
N LYS A 400 -20.97 -39.80 -5.66
CA LYS A 400 -20.33 -41.00 -6.24
C LYS A 400 -19.54 -40.74 -7.54
N ASN A 401 -19.83 -39.67 -8.28
CA ASN A 401 -19.19 -39.34 -9.56
C ASN A 401 -18.77 -37.86 -9.60
N LEU A 402 -17.59 -37.54 -9.05
CA LEU A 402 -17.02 -36.18 -9.09
C LEU A 402 -16.22 -35.95 -10.37
N ASN A 403 -16.49 -34.84 -11.06
CA ASN A 403 -15.62 -34.36 -12.15
C ASN A 403 -14.21 -34.08 -11.58
N LYS A 404 -13.13 -34.34 -12.34
CA LYS A 404 -11.73 -34.10 -11.92
C LYS A 404 -11.51 -32.70 -11.32
N ARG A 405 -12.20 -31.68 -11.84
CA ARG A 405 -12.14 -30.30 -11.32
C ARG A 405 -12.75 -30.20 -9.91
N HIS A 406 -13.95 -30.74 -9.73
CA HIS A 406 -14.63 -30.76 -8.43
C HIS A 406 -13.87 -31.58 -7.41
N ALA A 407 -13.27 -32.71 -7.80
CA ALA A 407 -12.41 -33.48 -6.91
C ALA A 407 -11.23 -32.66 -6.38
N LYS A 408 -10.55 -31.88 -7.24
CA LYS A 408 -9.45 -30.99 -6.84
C LYS A 408 -9.92 -29.89 -5.89
N TRP A 409 -11.06 -29.27 -6.17
CA TRP A 409 -11.63 -28.24 -5.30
C TRP A 409 -12.12 -28.79 -3.97
N SER A 410 -12.70 -29.99 -3.96
CA SER A 410 -13.12 -30.69 -2.75
C SER A 410 -11.93 -31.03 -1.86
N ALA A 411 -10.84 -31.53 -2.45
CA ALA A 411 -9.59 -31.78 -1.71
C ALA A 411 -9.02 -30.49 -1.09
N PHE A 412 -9.10 -29.35 -1.79
CA PHE A 412 -8.70 -28.06 -1.23
C PHE A 412 -9.60 -27.60 -0.07
N LEU A 413 -10.92 -27.82 -0.16
CA LEU A 413 -11.85 -27.50 0.91
C LEU A 413 -11.60 -28.32 2.18
N GLN A 414 -11.10 -29.55 2.06
CA GLN A 414 -10.77 -30.41 3.21
C GLN A 414 -9.65 -29.86 4.10
N GLU A 415 -8.84 -28.92 3.60
CA GLU A 415 -7.87 -28.21 4.44
C GLU A 415 -8.53 -27.28 5.47
N TYR A 416 -9.80 -26.93 5.28
CA TYR A 416 -10.51 -25.93 6.07
C TYR A 416 -11.58 -26.59 6.95
N THR A 417 -11.80 -26.00 8.13
CA THR A 417 -12.91 -26.37 9.01
C THR A 417 -13.99 -25.28 8.94
N PHE A 418 -15.18 -25.62 8.43
CA PHE A 418 -16.25 -24.64 8.25
C PHE A 418 -17.65 -25.22 8.43
N HIS A 419 -18.57 -24.35 8.83
CA HIS A 419 -20.00 -24.64 8.89
C HIS A 419 -20.70 -24.03 7.67
N LEU A 420 -21.39 -24.88 6.90
CA LEU A 420 -22.19 -24.41 5.78
C LEU A 420 -23.51 -23.82 6.30
N ARG A 421 -23.74 -22.53 6.08
CA ARG A 421 -25.03 -21.87 6.35
C ARG A 421 -25.73 -21.60 5.04
N HIS A 422 -26.90 -22.20 4.86
CA HIS A 422 -27.68 -22.01 3.64
C HIS A 422 -28.30 -20.61 3.64
N LYS A 423 -27.92 -19.78 2.68
CA LYS A 423 -28.72 -18.61 2.33
C LYS A 423 -29.92 -19.12 1.57
N GLN A 424 -31.09 -19.18 2.20
CA GLN A 424 -32.33 -19.17 1.42
C GLN A 424 -32.25 -17.88 0.60
N GLY A 425 -32.09 -18.02 -0.73
CA GLY A 425 -32.16 -16.89 -1.64
C GLY A 425 -33.37 -16.06 -1.22
N ILE A 426 -33.14 -14.78 -0.91
CA ILE A 426 -34.19 -13.86 -0.51
C ILE A 426 -35.29 -14.05 -1.54
N ALA A 427 -36.36 -14.71 -1.10
CA ALA A 427 -37.46 -15.04 -1.95
C ALA A 427 -37.88 -13.76 -2.66
N LYS A 428 -37.99 -13.81 -3.98
CA LYS A 428 -39.22 -13.62 -4.78
C LYS A 428 -40.51 -13.18 -4.02
N ARG A 429 -40.45 -12.46 -2.91
CA ARG A 429 -41.59 -11.92 -2.14
C ARG A 429 -42.01 -10.53 -2.62
N VAL A 430 -41.35 -10.00 -3.66
CA VAL A 430 -41.81 -8.79 -4.37
C VAL A 430 -42.39 -9.13 -5.75
N ALA A 431 -42.26 -10.37 -6.24
CA ALA A 431 -42.76 -10.78 -7.55
C ALA A 431 -44.17 -11.40 -7.55
N ASP A 432 -44.72 -11.77 -6.38
CA ASP A 432 -46.10 -12.28 -6.26
C ASP A 432 -47.11 -11.24 -5.75
N ALA A 433 -46.69 -9.98 -5.55
CA ALA A 433 -47.59 -8.88 -5.15
C ALA A 433 -48.07 -8.00 -6.33
N LEU A 434 -47.71 -8.35 -7.57
CA LEU A 434 -48.10 -7.65 -8.80
C LEU A 434 -48.70 -8.59 -9.86
N SER A 435 -49.20 -9.75 -9.44
CA SER A 435 -50.03 -10.64 -10.27
C SER A 435 -51.41 -10.81 -9.67
N CYS A 436 -52.17 -9.71 -9.65
CA CYS A 436 -53.62 -9.63 -9.82
C CYS A 436 -53.93 -8.30 -10.49
#